data_AF-A0AAU9VCU2-F1
#
_entry.id   AF-A0AAU9VCU2-F1
#
_cell.length_a   1.000
_cell.length_b   1.000
_cell.length_c   1.000
_cell.angle_alpha   90.00
_cell.angle_beta   90.00
_cell.angle_gamma   90.00
#
_symmetry.space_group_name_H-M   'P 1'
#
loop_
_entity.id
_entity.type
_entity.pdbx_description
1 polymer ?
#
loop_
_entity_poly.entity_id
_entity_poly.type
_entity_poly.pdbx_seq_one_letter_code
_entity_poly.pdbx_strand_id
1 'polypeptide(L)'
;MENASDASFVDIIHTNPNRLGSGEATGSVDIWANCENSVQPGCDGSNFGMFIEENQCSHACSWKYFAEAIKHPSAFVARSASSCEASHSGRATNQTVFMGDEINTEARGSFYLRTNSEPLYGLGEDGSHPPS
;
A
#
# COMPACT_ATOMS: atom_id res chain seq x y z
N MET A 1 15.16 -8.94 6.74
CA MET A 1 13.81 -8.39 6.53
C MET A 1 13.71 -7.25 7.49
N GLU A 2 13.53 -6.03 6.99
CA GLU A 2 13.45 -4.84 7.85
C GLU A 2 12.21 -4.96 8.73
N ASN A 3 12.31 -4.58 10.01
CA ASN A 3 11.23 -4.63 10.96
C ASN A 3 11.24 -3.40 11.89
N ALA A 4 10.19 -3.23 12.68
CA ALA A 4 9.98 -2.08 13.55
C ALA A 4 11.12 -1.80 14.56
N SER A 5 11.99 -2.76 14.86
CA SER A 5 13.13 -2.59 15.76
C SER A 5 14.43 -2.15 15.08
N ASP A 6 14.49 -2.15 13.75
CA ASP A 6 15.70 -1.81 12.99
C ASP A 6 15.95 -0.29 12.93
N ALA A 7 14.93 0.53 13.21
CA ALA A 7 15.02 1.98 13.32
C ALA A 7 14.03 2.55 14.34
N SER A 8 14.07 3.87 14.61
CA SER A 8 13.09 4.54 15.46
C SER A 8 11.66 4.49 14.90
N PHE A 9 11.54 4.36 13.58
CA PHE A 9 10.30 4.20 12.84
C PHE A 9 10.62 3.52 11.50
N VAL A 10 9.77 2.59 11.08
CA VAL A 10 9.87 1.87 9.79
C VAL A 10 8.49 1.80 9.18
N ASP A 11 8.29 2.36 8.00
CA ASP A 11 7.10 2.16 7.17
C ASP A 11 7.40 1.27 5.97
N ILE A 12 6.47 0.37 5.64
CA ILE A 12 6.62 -0.61 4.56
C ILE A 12 5.45 -0.46 3.59
N ILE A 13 5.76 -0.40 2.29
CA ILE A 13 4.75 -0.32 1.22
C ILE A 13 4.64 -1.68 0.54
N HIS A 14 3.52 -2.37 0.72
CA HIS A 14 3.22 -3.66 0.14
C HIS A 14 2.40 -3.50 -1.16
N THR A 15 3.00 -3.83 -2.30
CA THR A 15 2.34 -3.84 -3.62
C THR A 15 2.34 -5.21 -4.32
N ASN A 16 3.16 -6.15 -3.84
CA ASN A 16 3.22 -7.52 -4.38
C ASN A 16 3.49 -8.56 -3.28
N PRO A 17 2.68 -8.59 -2.21
CA PRO A 17 2.89 -9.50 -1.07
C PRO A 17 2.72 -10.96 -1.48
N ASN A 18 3.48 -11.86 -0.84
CA ASN A 18 3.49 -13.32 -1.11
C ASN A 18 3.90 -13.71 -2.55
N ARG A 19 4.62 -12.81 -3.23
CA ARG A 19 5.18 -12.99 -4.57
C ARG A 19 6.65 -12.56 -4.55
N LEU A 20 6.98 -11.37 -5.06
CA LEU A 20 8.32 -10.80 -4.92
C LEU A 20 8.47 -9.98 -3.62
N GLY A 21 7.37 -9.54 -3.02
CA GLY A 21 7.34 -8.82 -1.75
C GLY A 21 6.92 -9.67 -0.55
N SER A 22 7.22 -9.14 0.65
CA SER A 22 6.75 -9.68 1.93
C SER A 22 5.24 -9.75 2.03
N GLY A 23 4.71 -10.87 2.52
CA GLY A 23 3.32 -10.98 3.01
C GLY A 23 3.13 -10.76 4.51
N GLU A 24 4.20 -10.45 5.23
CA GLU A 24 4.17 -10.21 6.68
C GLU A 24 4.23 -8.72 6.98
N ALA A 25 3.38 -8.29 7.93
CA ALA A 25 3.44 -6.96 8.54
C ALA A 25 4.59 -6.95 9.56
N THR A 26 5.63 -6.16 9.29
CA THR A 26 6.85 -6.13 10.13
C THR A 26 7.28 -4.72 10.49
N GLY A 27 6.73 -3.70 9.84
CA GLY A 27 7.05 -2.30 10.11
C GLY A 27 6.43 -1.77 11.41
N SER A 28 6.77 -0.52 11.71
CA SER A 28 5.92 0.30 12.59
C SER A 28 4.57 0.53 11.91
N VAL A 29 4.59 0.85 10.62
CA VAL A 29 3.42 1.00 9.76
C VAL A 29 3.58 0.12 8.52
N ASP A 30 2.57 -0.66 8.19
CA ASP A 30 2.54 -1.45 6.95
C ASP A 30 1.39 -0.94 6.08
N ILE A 31 1.71 -0.35 4.94
CA ILE A 31 0.75 0.19 3.97
C ILE A 31 0.51 -0.85 2.87
N TRP A 32 -0.73 -1.31 2.76
CA TRP A 32 -1.18 -2.33 1.81
C TRP A 32 -1.97 -1.67 0.69
N ALA A 33 -1.32 -1.46 -0.46
CA ALA A 33 -1.96 -0.86 -1.62
C ALA A 33 -2.72 -1.92 -2.42
N ASN A 34 -4.00 -1.67 -2.69
CA ASN A 34 -4.88 -2.53 -3.49
C ASN A 34 -4.87 -3.99 -3.03
N CYS A 35 -4.93 -4.21 -1.71
CA CYS A 35 -4.72 -5.50 -1.04
C CYS A 35 -5.70 -6.62 -1.46
N GLU A 36 -6.86 -6.25 -2.00
CA GLU A 36 -7.87 -7.16 -2.55
C GLU A 36 -7.47 -7.74 -3.90
N ASN A 37 -6.55 -7.07 -4.59
CA ASN A 37 -6.12 -7.45 -5.92
C ASN A 37 -4.84 -8.28 -5.83
N SER A 38 -4.83 -9.39 -6.55
CA SER A 38 -3.60 -10.20 -6.72
C SER A 38 -2.57 -9.50 -7.61
N VAL A 39 -3.00 -8.51 -8.40
CA VAL A 39 -2.22 -7.74 -9.36
C VAL A 39 -2.58 -6.25 -9.19
N GLN A 40 -1.58 -5.38 -9.13
CA GLN A 40 -1.82 -3.94 -8.98
C GLN A 40 -2.55 -3.37 -10.20
N PRO A 41 -3.44 -2.37 -10.04
CA PRO A 41 -4.04 -1.66 -11.17
C PRO A 41 -2.96 -1.15 -12.14
N GLY A 42 -3.18 -1.32 -13.45
CA GLY A 42 -2.23 -0.91 -14.49
C GLY A 42 -1.15 -1.95 -14.83
N CYS A 43 -1.07 -3.04 -14.08
CA CYS A 43 -0.30 -4.22 -14.46
C CYS A 43 -1.21 -5.24 -15.17
N ASP A 44 -0.71 -5.90 -16.22
CA ASP A 44 -1.40 -7.04 -16.84
C ASP A 44 -1.50 -8.18 -15.81
N GLY A 45 -2.64 -8.88 -15.80
CA GLY A 45 -2.92 -9.98 -14.88
C GLY A 45 -3.24 -11.29 -15.58
N SER A 46 -2.91 -11.40 -16.87
CA SER A 46 -3.19 -12.59 -17.67
C SER A 46 -2.28 -13.77 -17.34
N ASN A 47 -1.18 -13.60 -16.59
CA ASN A 47 -0.27 -14.70 -16.21
C ASN A 47 0.30 -14.56 -14.77
N PHE A 48 0.59 -15.69 -14.09
CA PHE A 48 0.95 -15.69 -12.65
C PHE A 48 2.36 -16.24 -12.31
N GLY A 49 3.27 -16.31 -13.29
CA GLY A 49 4.63 -16.85 -13.11
C GLY A 49 5.59 -15.91 -12.37
N MET A 50 6.47 -16.43 -11.51
CA MET A 50 7.41 -15.62 -10.68
C MET A 50 8.38 -14.72 -11.49
N PHE A 51 8.72 -15.10 -12.73
CA PHE A 51 9.72 -14.41 -13.56
C PHE A 51 9.13 -13.58 -14.71
N ILE A 52 7.83 -13.30 -14.71
CA ILE A 52 7.18 -12.52 -15.76
C ILE A 52 7.16 -11.02 -15.42
N GLU A 53 7.01 -10.18 -16.43
CA GLU A 53 6.98 -8.72 -16.31
C GLU A 53 5.87 -8.21 -15.36
N GLU A 54 4.76 -8.95 -15.23
CA GLU A 54 3.59 -8.58 -14.41
C GLU A 54 3.89 -8.56 -12.90
N ASN A 55 4.58 -9.59 -12.39
CA ASN A 55 5.04 -9.60 -10.99
C ASN A 55 6.06 -8.48 -10.74
N GLN A 56 6.93 -8.20 -11.72
CA GLN A 56 7.87 -7.09 -11.64
C GLN A 56 7.13 -5.74 -11.66
N CYS A 57 6.06 -5.59 -12.45
CA CYS A 57 5.22 -4.41 -12.51
C CYS A 57 4.59 -4.12 -11.14
N SER A 58 3.88 -5.11 -10.57
CA SER A 58 3.25 -4.97 -9.25
C SER A 58 4.28 -4.69 -8.16
N HIS A 59 5.44 -5.36 -8.21
CA HIS A 59 6.53 -5.12 -7.26
C HIS A 59 7.10 -3.69 -7.38
N ALA A 60 7.28 -3.21 -8.61
CA ALA A 60 7.78 -1.86 -8.90
C ALA A 60 6.79 -0.74 -8.54
N CYS A 61 5.49 -1.04 -8.36
CA CYS A 61 4.53 -0.04 -7.90
C CYS A 61 4.91 0.57 -6.53
N SER A 62 5.63 -0.17 -5.67
CA SER A 62 6.05 0.32 -4.34
C SER A 62 6.82 1.63 -4.42
N TRP A 63 7.92 1.66 -5.19
CA TRP A 63 8.74 2.86 -5.36
C TRP A 63 8.06 3.90 -6.26
N LYS A 64 7.20 3.50 -7.21
CA LYS A 64 6.44 4.45 -8.05
C LYS A 64 5.45 5.27 -7.22
N TYR A 65 4.68 4.61 -6.36
CA TYR A 65 3.74 5.27 -5.45
C TYR A 65 4.48 6.19 -4.48
N PHE A 66 5.58 5.72 -3.89
CA PHE A 66 6.41 6.54 -3.02
C PHE A 66 6.96 7.79 -3.72
N ALA A 67 7.45 7.65 -4.96
CA ALA A 67 7.95 8.79 -5.75
C ALA A 67 6.86 9.84 -6.07
N GLU A 68 5.61 9.42 -6.26
CA GLU A 68 4.47 10.33 -6.41
C GLU A 68 4.09 10.96 -5.06
N ALA A 69 4.10 10.19 -3.98
CA ALA A 69 3.77 10.65 -2.63
C ALA A 69 4.68 11.78 -2.14
N ILE A 70 5.98 11.72 -2.46
CA ILE A 70 6.94 12.82 -2.18
C ILE A 70 6.50 14.13 -2.87
N LYS A 71 5.97 14.05 -4.09
CA LYS A 71 5.52 15.23 -4.86
C LYS A 71 4.14 15.72 -4.45
N HIS A 72 3.31 14.82 -3.94
CA HIS A 72 1.91 15.07 -3.59
C HIS A 72 1.59 14.42 -2.23
N PRO A 73 1.90 15.07 -1.10
CA PRO A 73 1.79 14.47 0.23
C PRO A 73 0.40 13.97 0.61
N SER A 74 -0.66 14.56 0.04
CA SER A 74 -2.05 14.14 0.28
C SER A 74 -2.60 13.12 -0.73
N ALA A 75 -1.80 12.67 -1.70
CA ALA A 75 -2.28 11.79 -2.76
C ALA A 75 -2.57 10.36 -2.30
N PHE A 76 -1.90 9.89 -1.24
CA PHE A 76 -1.99 8.51 -0.75
C PHE A 76 -2.40 8.49 0.70
N VAL A 77 -3.71 8.57 0.94
CA VAL A 77 -4.28 8.39 2.28
C VAL A 77 -4.57 6.92 2.51
N ALA A 78 -3.93 6.34 3.54
CA ALA A 78 -4.14 4.97 3.96
C ALA A 78 -4.91 4.94 5.27
N ARG A 79 -5.86 3.99 5.40
CA ARG A 79 -6.72 3.89 6.58
C ARG A 79 -6.50 2.58 7.34
N SER A 80 -6.47 2.67 8.66
CA SER A 80 -6.24 1.52 9.52
C SER A 80 -7.42 0.55 9.49
N ALA A 81 -7.13 -0.74 9.39
CA ALA A 81 -8.13 -1.81 9.54
C ALA A 81 -7.46 -3.07 10.13
N SER A 82 -8.26 -3.98 10.67
CA SER A 82 -7.74 -5.26 11.21
C SER A 82 -7.30 -6.25 10.13
N SER A 83 -7.79 -6.08 8.90
CA SER A 83 -7.43 -6.90 7.75
C SER A 83 -7.81 -6.19 6.44
N CYS A 84 -7.30 -6.69 5.32
CA CYS A 84 -7.71 -6.25 3.99
C CYS A 84 -9.24 -6.39 3.81
N GLU A 85 -9.82 -7.53 4.20
CA GLU A 85 -11.28 -7.75 4.15
C GLU A 85 -12.06 -6.71 4.97
N ALA A 86 -11.57 -6.36 6.16
CA ALA A 86 -12.20 -5.36 7.01
C ALA A 86 -12.14 -3.97 6.37
N SER A 87 -11.01 -3.62 5.74
CA SER A 87 -10.89 -2.38 4.96
C SER A 87 -11.94 -2.32 3.85
N HIS A 88 -12.06 -3.38 3.06
CA HIS A 88 -13.01 -3.47 1.95
C HIS A 88 -14.48 -3.51 2.36
N SER A 89 -14.77 -4.11 3.51
CA SER A 89 -16.14 -4.22 4.04
C SER A 89 -16.60 -2.97 4.79
N GLY A 90 -15.86 -1.85 4.73
CA GLY A 90 -16.19 -0.62 5.43
C GLY A 90 -16.02 -0.70 6.95
N ARG A 91 -15.22 -1.65 7.45
CA ARG A 91 -14.91 -1.84 8.88
C ARG A 91 -13.54 -1.26 9.26
N ALA A 92 -13.04 -0.30 8.49
CA ALA A 92 -11.84 0.45 8.82
C ALA A 92 -12.10 1.43 9.98
N THR A 93 -11.05 1.78 10.73
CA THR A 93 -11.13 2.79 11.78
C THR A 93 -11.02 4.19 11.18
N ASN A 94 -11.21 5.25 11.97
CA ASN A 94 -11.01 6.63 11.51
C ASN A 94 -9.52 7.05 11.48
N GLN A 95 -8.59 6.17 11.86
CA GLN A 95 -7.17 6.48 11.87
C GLN A 95 -6.61 6.37 10.46
N THR A 96 -5.95 7.44 10.00
CA THR A 96 -5.30 7.50 8.69
C THR A 96 -3.83 7.87 8.82
N VAL A 97 -3.07 7.55 7.77
CA VAL A 97 -1.69 8.01 7.55
C VAL A 97 -1.52 8.42 6.09
N PHE A 98 -0.60 9.35 5.83
CA PHE A 98 -0.12 9.62 4.49
C PHE A 98 1.06 8.70 4.18
N MET A 99 1.14 8.17 2.96
CA MET A 99 2.38 7.58 2.45
C MET A 99 3.38 8.71 2.15
N GLY A 100 4.67 8.49 2.38
CA GLY A 100 5.73 9.44 2.08
C GLY A 100 6.21 10.23 3.30
N ASP A 101 6.90 11.35 3.06
CA ASP A 101 7.64 12.08 4.09
C ASP A 101 6.77 12.66 5.22
N GLU A 102 5.47 12.87 4.98
CA GLU A 102 4.50 13.39 5.96
C GLU A 102 3.81 12.28 6.78
N ILE A 103 4.30 11.04 6.72
CA ILE A 103 3.75 9.94 7.50
C ILE A 103 3.83 10.23 9.01
N ASN A 104 2.75 9.93 9.73
CA ASN A 104 2.73 10.06 11.18
C ASN A 104 3.62 8.97 11.82
N THR A 105 4.80 9.35 12.30
CA THR A 105 5.77 8.43 12.91
C THR A 105 5.34 7.85 14.27
N GLU A 106 4.24 8.33 14.85
CA GLU A 106 3.60 7.74 16.05
C GLU A 106 2.58 6.65 15.70
N ALA A 107 2.11 6.59 14.45
CA ALA A 107 1.15 5.59 14.01
C ALA A 107 1.75 4.19 14.05
N ARG A 108 0.91 3.18 14.33
CA ARG A 108 1.30 1.77 14.37
C ARG A 108 0.26 0.88 13.71
N GLY A 109 0.70 -0.19 13.08
CA GLY A 109 -0.15 -1.24 12.53
C GLY A 109 -0.35 -1.15 11.01
N SER A 110 -1.38 -1.83 10.51
CA SER A 110 -1.64 -1.97 9.08
C SER A 110 -2.67 -0.96 8.56
N PHE A 111 -2.33 -0.33 7.44
CA PHE A 111 -3.14 0.66 6.76
C PHE A 111 -3.36 0.25 5.31
N TYR A 112 -4.53 0.57 4.77
CA TYR A 112 -4.96 0.08 3.47
C TYR A 112 -5.41 1.25 2.61
N LEU A 113 -5.12 1.17 1.31
CA LEU A 113 -5.53 2.18 0.33
C LEU A 113 -5.72 1.57 -1.05
N ARG A 114 -6.43 2.30 -1.91
CA ARG A 114 -6.58 2.03 -3.34
C ARG A 114 -5.84 3.06 -4.18
N THR A 115 -5.43 2.67 -5.38
CA THR A 115 -4.78 3.56 -6.37
C THR A 115 -5.41 3.40 -7.75
N ASN A 116 -5.17 4.37 -8.63
CA ASN A 116 -5.45 4.26 -10.07
C ASN A 116 -4.47 3.32 -10.77
N SER A 117 -4.80 2.97 -12.02
CA SER A 117 -3.93 2.18 -12.92
C SER A 117 -2.83 3.00 -13.60
N GLU A 118 -2.95 4.33 -13.62
CA GLU A 118 -2.03 5.24 -14.29
C GLU A 118 -1.73 6.45 -13.40
N PRO A 119 -0.56 7.12 -13.55
CA PRO A 119 -0.30 8.39 -12.88
C PRO A 119 -1.33 9.45 -13.27
N LEU A 120 -1.91 10.21 -12.35
CA LEU A 120 -1.69 10.22 -10.90
C LEU A 120 -2.33 9.00 -10.23
N TYR A 121 -1.50 8.18 -9.58
CA TYR A 121 -1.93 6.94 -8.94
C TYR A 121 -2.75 7.20 -7.69
N GLY A 122 -2.40 8.22 -6.91
CA GLY A 122 -3.05 8.53 -5.66
C GLY A 122 -4.51 8.97 -5.84
N LEU A 123 -5.38 8.45 -4.98
CA LEU A 123 -6.82 8.77 -4.96
C LEU A 123 -7.20 9.73 -3.81
N GLY A 124 -6.22 10.22 -3.04
CA GLY A 124 -6.47 11.00 -1.83
C GLY A 124 -7.34 10.25 -0.83
N GLU A 125 -8.26 10.98 -0.18
CA GLU A 125 -9.21 10.40 0.78
C GLU A 125 -10.08 9.29 0.16
N ASP A 126 -10.49 9.41 -1.11
CA ASP A 126 -11.34 8.40 -1.77
C ASP A 126 -10.66 7.03 -1.84
N GLY A 127 -9.33 7.01 -1.96
CA GLY A 127 -8.51 5.80 -1.93
C GLY A 127 -8.54 5.06 -0.60
N SER A 128 -8.86 5.76 0.48
CA SER A 128 -8.90 5.20 1.84
C SER A 128 -10.25 4.56 2.20
N HIS A 129 -11.23 4.63 1.29
CA HIS A 129 -12.56 4.03 1.43
C HIS A 129 -12.73 2.83 0.47
N PRO A 130 -13.66 1.91 0.78
CA PRO A 130 -14.12 0.91 -0.19
C PRO A 130 -14.56 1.55 -1.52
N PRO A 131 -14.54 0.80 -2.63
CA PRO A 131 -15.20 1.23 -3.85
C PRO A 131 -16.69 1.49 -3.58
N SER A 132 -17.23 2.58 -4.12
CA SER A 132 -18.65 2.92 -4.08
C SER A 132 -19.51 1.94 -4.89
#